data_AF-A0A7X7KH56-F1
#
_entry.id   AF-A0A7X7KH56-F1
#
_cell.length_a   1.000
_cell.length_b   1.000
_cell.length_c   1.000
_cell.angle_alpha   90.00
_cell.angle_beta   90.00
_cell.angle_gamma   90.00
#
_symmetry.space_group_name_H-M   'P 1'
#
loop_
_entity.id
_entity.type
_entity.pdbx_description
1 polymer ?
#
loop_
_entity_poly.entity_id
_entity_poly.type
_entity_poly.pdbx_seq_one_letter_code
_entity_poly.pdbx_strand_id
1 'polypeptide(L)'
;VLYERNPNDSKKNPECGEAVYKAACKKFGEGVVRHDRYTQKGSDVVFPVRNRDGRIVSSFAASDVLQKVPLVNIDYVFISPEKRPEAEAWLKQERENIITPEKEEEP
;
A
#
# COMPACT_ATOMS: atom_id res chain seq x y z
N VAL A 1 -11.41 3.79 -10.18
CA VAL A 1 -10.66 3.61 -8.92
C VAL A 1 -11.42 4.38 -7.86
N LEU A 2 -11.68 3.76 -6.71
CA LEU A 2 -12.30 4.41 -5.54
C LEU A 2 -11.22 5.01 -4.63
N TYR A 3 -10.16 4.26 -4.37
CA TYR A 3 -9.04 4.70 -3.54
C TYR A 3 -7.71 4.23 -4.12
N GLU A 4 -6.69 5.06 -3.93
CA GLU A 4 -5.29 4.77 -4.23
C GLU A 4 -4.46 5.14 -3.00
N ARG A 5 -3.44 4.33 -2.71
CA ARG A 5 -2.52 4.54 -1.62
C ARG A 5 -2.03 5.99 -1.57
N ASN A 6 -2.30 6.67 -0.46
CA ASN A 6 -1.78 8.01 -0.22
C ASN A 6 -0.69 7.98 0.86
N PRO A 7 0.49 8.61 0.65
CA PRO A 7 1.54 8.66 1.67
C PRO A 7 1.10 9.29 3.00
N ASN A 8 0.21 10.29 2.98
CA ASN A 8 -0.29 10.93 4.21
C ASN A 8 -1.21 9.99 5.00
N ASP A 9 -1.97 9.17 4.29
CA ASP A 9 -2.85 8.18 4.90
C ASP A 9 -2.04 6.99 5.43
N SER A 10 -1.03 6.54 4.67
CA SER A 10 -0.08 5.50 5.08
C SER A 10 0.71 5.86 6.34
N LYS A 11 0.97 7.16 6.59
CA LYS A 11 1.61 7.63 7.83
C LYS A 11 0.71 7.47 9.06
N LYS A 12 -0.61 7.54 8.88
CA LYS A 12 -1.61 7.34 9.96
C LYS A 12 -1.90 5.87 10.16
N ASN A 13 -2.12 5.16 9.07
CA ASN A 13 -2.39 3.73 9.05
C ASN A 13 -1.67 3.09 7.86
N PRO A 14 -0.63 2.28 8.09
CA PRO A 14 0.08 1.55 7.04
C PRO A 14 -0.84 0.67 6.18
N GLU A 15 -1.96 0.22 6.74
CA GLU A 15 -3.00 -0.62 6.14
C GLU A 15 -4.22 0.19 5.66
N CYS A 16 -4.01 1.47 5.31
CA CYS A 16 -5.07 2.39 4.87
C CYS A 16 -5.93 1.85 3.71
N GLY A 17 -5.35 1.19 2.70
CA GLY A 17 -6.13 0.62 1.59
C GLY A 17 -7.00 -0.56 2.01
N GLU A 18 -6.51 -1.41 2.91
CA GLU A 18 -7.29 -2.49 3.53
C GLU A 18 -8.46 -1.94 4.36
N ALA A 19 -8.23 -0.87 5.13
CA ALA A 19 -9.27 -0.21 5.89
C ALA A 19 -10.38 0.35 4.99
N VAL A 20 -10.01 1.00 3.88
CA VAL A 20 -10.96 1.51 2.89
C VAL A 20 -11.70 0.38 2.19
N TYR A 21 -11.03 -0.71 1.83
CA TYR A 21 -11.66 -1.90 1.25
C TYR A 21 -12.74 -2.46 2.17
N LYS A 22 -12.41 -2.73 3.44
CA LYS A 22 -13.36 -3.25 4.43
C LYS A 22 -14.55 -2.32 4.64
N ALA A 23 -14.31 -1.02 4.74
CA ALA A 23 -15.37 -0.03 4.87
C ALA A 23 -16.28 0.02 3.63
N ALA A 24 -15.69 -0.05 2.43
CA ALA A 24 -16.42 -0.07 1.17
C ALA A 24 -17.25 -1.35 1.01
N CYS A 25 -16.71 -2.52 1.37
CA CYS A 25 -17.46 -3.79 1.38
C CYS A 25 -18.67 -3.73 2.31
N LYS A 26 -18.51 -3.17 3.52
CA LYS A 26 -19.62 -2.99 4.47
C LYS A 26 -20.73 -2.10 3.92
N LYS A 27 -20.39 -1.06 3.15
CA LYS A 27 -21.36 -0.08 2.64
C LYS A 27 -22.01 -0.48 1.31
N PHE A 28 -21.22 -0.97 0.35
CA PHE A 28 -21.66 -1.21 -1.02
C PHE A 28 -21.80 -2.70 -1.37
N GLY A 29 -21.27 -3.58 -0.53
CA GLY A 29 -21.25 -5.03 -0.73
C GLY A 29 -19.93 -5.53 -1.33
N GLU A 30 -19.49 -6.71 -0.91
CA GLU A 30 -18.22 -7.32 -1.37
C GLU A 30 -18.21 -7.61 -2.87
N GLY A 31 -19.36 -7.95 -3.46
CA GLY A 31 -19.46 -8.31 -4.88
C GLY A 31 -19.20 -7.15 -5.86
N VAL A 32 -19.17 -5.90 -5.37
CA VAL A 32 -18.95 -4.71 -6.21
C VAL A 32 -17.65 -3.98 -5.88
N VAL A 33 -16.85 -4.49 -4.94
CA VAL A 33 -15.60 -3.88 -4.50
C VAL A 33 -14.44 -4.86 -4.72
N ARG A 34 -13.35 -4.38 -5.30
CA ARG A 34 -12.13 -5.18 -5.51
C ARG A 34 -10.94 -4.48 -4.87
N HIS A 35 -10.17 -5.21 -4.08
CA HIS A 35 -8.88 -4.77 -3.55
C HIS A 35 -7.76 -5.32 -4.41
N ASP A 36 -6.85 -4.46 -4.84
CA ASP A 36 -5.65 -4.82 -5.58
C ASP A 36 -4.43 -4.25 -4.86
N ARG A 37 -3.82 -5.10 -4.03
CA ARG A 37 -2.63 -4.78 -3.27
C ARG A 37 -1.44 -5.47 -3.91
N TYR A 38 -0.52 -4.68 -4.43
CA TYR A 38 0.75 -5.15 -4.92
C TYR A 38 1.89 -4.49 -4.14
N THR A 39 2.44 -5.24 -3.19
CA THR A 39 3.71 -4.88 -2.59
C THR A 39 4.80 -5.57 -3.39
N GLN A 40 5.55 -4.81 -4.19
CA GLN A 40 6.80 -5.33 -4.72
C GLN A 40 7.71 -5.58 -3.52
N LYS A 41 7.86 -6.85 -3.13
CA LYS A 41 9.00 -7.24 -2.29
C LYS A 41 10.22 -6.70 -3.03
N GLY A 42 11.08 -5.96 -2.34
CA GLY A 42 12.27 -5.37 -2.94
C GLY A 42 13.06 -6.41 -3.70
N SER A 43 14.06 -5.98 -4.48
CA SER A 43 14.98 -6.90 -5.14
C SER A 43 15.70 -7.78 -4.09
N ASP A 44 15.04 -8.83 -3.61
CA ASP A 44 15.55 -9.80 -2.63
C ASP A 44 16.65 -10.66 -3.26
N VAL A 45 17.01 -10.37 -4.52
CA VAL A 45 18.17 -10.92 -5.21
C VAL A 45 19.43 -10.20 -4.70
N VAL A 46 19.70 -10.42 -3.41
CA VAL A 46 20.96 -10.09 -2.76
C VAL A 46 21.88 -11.28 -2.98
N PHE A 47 22.93 -11.09 -3.76
CA PHE A 47 23.95 -12.10 -4.01
C PHE A 47 25.33 -11.56 -3.64
N PRO A 48 26.26 -12.42 -3.19
CA PRO A 48 27.62 -12.01 -2.89
C PRO A 48 28.37 -11.61 -4.17
N VAL A 49 29.05 -10.47 -4.11
CA VAL A 49 29.94 -9.96 -5.15
C VAL A 49 31.36 -9.94 -4.58
N ARG A 50 32.31 -10.48 -5.34
CA ARG A 50 33.72 -10.42 -5.00
C ARG A 50 34.34 -9.17 -5.62
N ASN A 51 34.78 -8.24 -4.77
CA ASN A 51 35.47 -7.03 -5.20
C ASN A 51 36.91 -7.31 -5.61
N ARG A 52 37.52 -6.36 -6.32
CA ARG A 52 38.92 -6.46 -6.78
C ARG A 52 39.93 -6.56 -5.63
N ASP A 53 39.59 -6.03 -4.45
CA ASP A 53 40.39 -6.16 -3.23
C ASP A 53 40.23 -7.54 -2.54
N GLY A 54 39.47 -8.45 -3.14
CA GLY A 54 39.22 -9.79 -2.64
C GLY A 54 38.12 -9.88 -1.60
N ARG A 55 37.53 -8.75 -1.15
CA ARG A 55 36.44 -8.75 -0.18
C ARG A 55 35.13 -9.16 -0.82
N ILE A 56 34.27 -9.84 -0.04
CA ILE A 56 32.92 -10.20 -0.46
C ILE A 56 31.96 -9.16 0.11
N VAL A 57 31.18 -8.54 -0.76
CA VAL A 57 30.15 -7.55 -0.42
C VAL A 57 28.81 -7.96 -1.04
N SER A 58 27.70 -7.44 -0.50
CA SER A 58 26.38 -7.64 -1.10
C SER A 58 26.27 -6.90 -2.45
N SER A 59 25.60 -7.50 -3.43
CA SER A 59 25.24 -6.85 -4.71
C SER A 59 24.49 -5.53 -4.49
N PHE A 60 23.64 -5.46 -3.47
CA PHE A 60 22.94 -4.25 -3.06
C PHE A 60 23.91 -3.18 -2.51
N ALA A 61 24.90 -3.59 -1.71
CA ALA A 61 25.91 -2.66 -1.17
C ALA A 61 26.89 -2.16 -2.24
N ALA A 62 27.15 -2.97 -3.27
CA ALA A 62 28.09 -2.66 -4.35
C ALA A 62 27.49 -1.80 -5.47
N SER A 63 26.16 -1.66 -5.54
CA SER A 63 25.48 -0.98 -6.64
C SER A 63 24.63 0.19 -6.15
N ASP A 64 25.06 1.40 -6.47
CA ASP A 64 24.28 2.63 -6.26
C ASP A 64 22.93 2.62 -6.99
N VAL A 65 22.84 1.85 -8.09
CA VAL A 65 21.60 1.74 -8.87
C VAL A 65 20.58 0.89 -8.11
N LEU A 66 20.99 -0.26 -7.57
CA LEU A 66 20.10 -1.15 -6.82
C LEU A 66 19.58 -0.49 -5.54
N GLN A 67 20.39 0.36 -4.90
CA GLN A 67 19.97 1.14 -3.72
C GLN A 67 18.92 2.21 -4.02
N LYS A 68 18.87 2.69 -5.27
CA LYS A 68 17.97 3.77 -5.69
C LYS A 68 16.70 3.27 -6.37
N VAL A 69 16.54 1.96 -6.58
CA VAL A 69 15.29 1.40 -7.13
C VAL A 69 14.18 1.62 -6.09
N PRO A 70 13.17 2.45 -6.40
CA PRO A 70 12.09 2.69 -5.46
C PRO A 70 11.27 1.42 -5.26
N LEU A 71 10.99 1.09 -4.00
CA LEU A 71 10.02 0.04 -3.66
C LEU A 71 8.62 0.52 -4.05
N VAL A 72 8.05 -0.10 -5.08
CA VAL A 72 6.69 0.20 -5.51
C VAL A 72 5.72 -0.52 -4.58
N ASN A 73 4.99 0.26 -3.79
CA ASN A 73 3.94 -0.25 -2.91
C ASN A 73 2.61 0.28 -3.42
N ILE A 74 1.94 -0.52 -4.24
CA ILE A 74 0.66 -0.20 -4.86
C ILE A 74 -0.46 -0.76 -3.99
N ASP A 75 -1.46 0.06 -3.72
CA ASP A 75 -2.67 -0.35 -3.02
C ASP A 75 -3.86 0.41 -3.63
N TYR A 76 -4.69 -0.32 -4.40
CA TYR A 76 -5.87 0.21 -5.07
C TYR A 76 -7.13 -0.46 -4.56
N VAL A 77 -8.17 0.35 -4.32
CA VAL A 77 -9.53 -0.13 -4.12
C VAL A 77 -10.37 0.31 -5.31
N PHE A 78 -11.03 -0.65 -5.95
CA PHE A 78 -11.95 -0.44 -7.07
C PHE A 78 -13.38 -0.68 -6.63
N ILE A 79 -14.31 0.01 -7.28
CA ILE A 79 -15.75 -0.20 -7.12
C ILE A 79 -16.42 -0.27 -8.50
N SER A 80 -17.57 -0.93 -8.59
CA SER A 80 -18.37 -0.99 -9.81
C SER A 80 -18.66 0.41 -10.37
N PRO A 81 -18.66 0.59 -11.71
CA PRO A 81 -18.89 1.90 -12.32
C PRO A 81 -20.21 2.55 -11.91
N GLU A 82 -21.25 1.74 -11.68
CA GLU A 82 -22.59 2.18 -11.29
C GLU A 82 -22.63 2.85 -9.92
N LYS A 83 -21.79 2.40 -8.99
CA LYS A 83 -21.72 2.92 -7.61
C LYS A 83 -20.64 3.97 -7.41
N ARG A 84 -19.85 4.25 -8.45
CA ARG A 84 -18.69 5.12 -8.37
C ARG A 84 -19.00 6.55 -7.88
N PRO A 85 -20.02 7.28 -8.39
CA PRO A 85 -20.29 8.65 -7.96
C PRO A 85 -20.65 8.73 -6.47
N GLU A 86 -21.48 7.79 -6.00
CA GLU A 86 -21.91 7.68 -4.61
C GLU A 86 -20.73 7.35 -3.69
N ALA A 87 -19.88 6.42 -4.11
CA ALA A 87 -18.72 5.98 -3.33
C ALA A 87 -17.62 7.04 -3.26
N GLU A 88 -17.39 7.82 -4.31
CA GLU A 88 -16.44 8.93 -4.28
C GLU A 88 -16.88 10.02 -3.29
N ALA A 89 -18.17 10.38 -3.30
CA ALA A 89 -18.74 11.34 -2.35
C ALA A 89 -18.63 10.86 -0.91
N TRP A 90 -18.98 9.58 -0.67
CA TRP A 90 -18.85 8.95 0.64
C TRP A 90 -17.42 8.93 1.15
N LEU A 91 -16.47 8.48 0.32
CA LEU A 91 -15.08 8.36 0.73
C LEU A 91 -14.52 9.74 1.10
N LYS A 92 -14.86 10.80 0.37
CA LYS A 92 -14.41 12.16 0.70
C LYS A 92 -14.83 12.61 2.11
N GLN A 93 -15.99 12.15 2.58
CA GLN A 93 -16.51 12.49 3.91
C GLN A 93 -15.94 11.59 5.01
N GLU A 94 -15.84 10.29 4.74
CA GLU A 94 -15.51 9.28 5.76
C GLU A 94 -14.03 8.88 5.79
N ARG A 95 -13.21 9.33 4.84
CA ARG A 95 -11.79 8.90 4.71
C ARG A 95 -11.02 9.03 6.01
N GLU A 96 -11.13 10.17 6.70
CA GLU A 96 -10.40 10.42 7.94
C GLU A 96 -10.83 9.45 9.06
N ASN A 97 -12.13 9.16 9.16
CA ASN A 97 -12.68 8.22 10.13
C ASN A 97 -12.23 6.78 9.84
N ILE A 98 -12.24 6.39 8.56
CA ILE A 98 -11.85 5.04 8.13
C ILE A 98 -10.35 4.77 8.33
N ILE A 99 -9.52 5.78 8.08
CA ILE A 99 -8.05 5.62 8.09
C ILE A 99 -7.48 5.77 9.49
N THR A 100 -8.15 6.51 10.39
CA THR A 100 -7.68 6.66 11.77
C THR A 100 -7.89 5.35 12.52
N PRO A 101 -6.82 4.66 12.97
CA PRO A 101 -6.99 3.46 13.79
C PRO A 101 -7.65 3.84 15.11
N GLU A 102 -8.63 3.04 15.55
CA GLU A 102 -9.14 3.14 16.91
C GLU A 102 -7.95 2.93 17.85
N LYS A 103 -7.69 3.89 18.75
CA LYS A 103 -6.71 3.68 19.82
C LYS A 103 -7.17 2.47 20.60
N GLU A 104 -6.42 1.37 20.51
CA GLU A 104 -6.50 0.32 21.51
C GLU A 104 -6.19 0.98 22.86
N GLU A 105 -7.19 1.07 23.74
CA GLU A 105 -6.94 1.23 25.16
C GLU A 105 -6.13 -0.01 25.58
N GLU A 106 -4.86 0.20 25.91
CA GLU A 106 -4.01 -0.86 26.46
C GLU A 106 -4.67 -1.43 27.73
N PRO A 107 -4.85 -2.76 27.83
CA PRO A 107 -5.36 -3.41 29.05
C PRO A 107 -4.34 -3.40 30.21
#